data_AF-A0AAI9PD07-F1
#
_entry.id   AF-A0AAI9PD07-F1
#
_cell.length_a   1.000
_cell.length_b   1.000
_cell.length_c   1.000
_cell.angle_alpha   90.00
_cell.angle_beta   90.00
_cell.angle_gamma   90.00
#
_symmetry.space_group_name_H-M   'P 1'
#
loop_
_entity.id
_entity.type
_entity.pdbx_description
1 polymer ?
#
loop_
_entity_poly.entity_id
_entity_poly.type
_entity_poly.pdbx_seq_one_letter_code
_entity_poly.pdbx_strand_id
1 'polypeptide(L)' 'MILDDIELAKELEEKQLWRRAARQWLTVMDRTKGTTERGLVATRRSICLSRARIVTQQYSGVRVMTAAGGILND' A
#
# COMPACT_ATOMS: atom_id res chain seq x y z
N MET A 1 3.59 10.70 -17.21
CA MET A 1 2.13 10.99 -17.30
C MET A 1 1.39 10.13 -16.28
N ILE A 2 0.15 10.49 -15.89
CA ILE A 2 -0.66 9.67 -14.95
C ILE A 2 -0.87 8.23 -15.47
N LEU A 3 -0.92 8.06 -16.80
CA LEU A 3 -1.06 6.75 -17.44
C LEU A 3 0.14 5.83 -17.16
N ASP A 4 1.37 6.34 -17.27
CA ASP A 4 2.60 5.59 -16.97
C ASP A 4 2.62 5.10 -15.51
N ASP A 5 2.10 5.92 -14.57
CA ASP A 5 2.02 5.52 -13.16
C ASP A 5 1.01 4.40 -12.93
N ILE A 6 -0.09 4.39 -13.67
CA ILE A 6 -1.13 3.34 -13.62
C ILE A 6 -0.60 2.04 -14.22
N GLU A 7 0.11 2.09 -15.34
CA GLU A 7 0.74 0.91 -15.95
C GLU A 7 1.80 0.31 -15.02
N LEU A 8 2.67 1.14 -14.44
CA LEU A 8 3.65 0.70 -13.46
C LEU A 8 2.98 0.07 -12.23
N ALA A 9 1.87 0.64 -11.75
CA ALA A 9 1.14 0.08 -10.62
C ALA A 9 0.59 -1.32 -10.94
N LYS A 10 0.04 -1.52 -12.15
CA LYS A 10 -0.46 -2.83 -12.62
C LYS A 10 0.67 -3.84 -12.78
N GLU A 11 1.81 -3.47 -13.35
CA GLU A 11 2.96 -4.37 -13.45
C GLU A 11 3.44 -4.83 -12.06
N LEU A 12 3.43 -3.93 -11.08
CA LEU A 12 3.81 -4.26 -9.72
C LEU A 12 2.79 -5.20 -9.05
N GLU A 13 1.50 -5.11 -9.40
CA GLU A 13 0.47 -6.07 -8.98
C GLU A 13 0.71 -7.46 -9.60
N GLU A 14 1.03 -7.53 -10.90
CA GLU A 14 1.34 -8.78 -11.60
C GLU A 14 2.59 -9.46 -11.02
N LYS A 15 3.62 -8.67 -10.72
CA LYS A 15 4.86 -9.12 -10.07
C LYS A 15 4.67 -9.43 -8.58
N GLN A 16 3.46 -9.30 -8.04
CA GLN A 16 3.11 -9.50 -6.62
C GLN A 16 3.92 -8.63 -5.65
N LEU A 17 4.44 -7.49 -6.13
CA LEU A 17 5.19 -6.52 -5.35
C LEU A 17 4.23 -5.59 -4.61
N TRP A 18 3.36 -6.18 -3.78
CA TRP A 18 2.16 -5.54 -3.20
C TRP A 18 2.44 -4.22 -2.48
N ARG A 19 3.53 -4.14 -1.69
CA ARG A 19 3.92 -2.88 -1.00
C ARG A 19 4.36 -1.78 -1.98
N ARG A 20 5.04 -2.16 -3.07
CA ARG A 20 5.47 -1.21 -4.11
C ARG A 20 4.26 -0.75 -4.92
N ALA A 21 3.40 -1.68 -5.32
CA ALA A 21 2.13 -1.39 -5.98
C ALA A 21 1.26 -0.43 -5.16
N ALA A 22 1.09 -0.68 -3.85
CA ALA A 22 0.30 0.19 -2.97
C ALA A 22 0.83 1.63 -2.87
N ARG A 23 2.16 1.81 -2.91
CA ARG A 23 2.77 3.14 -2.95
C ARG A 23 2.57 3.81 -4.31
N GLN A 24 2.71 3.06 -5.39
CA GLN A 24 2.47 3.58 -6.73
C GLN A 24 1.01 4.03 -6.91
N TRP A 25 0.05 3.26 -6.39
CA TRP A 25 -1.36 3.66 -6.36
C TRP A 25 -1.63 4.93 -5.54
N LEU A 26 -0.83 5.21 -4.50
CA LEU A 26 -0.94 6.49 -3.78
C LEU A 26 -0.52 7.66 -4.68
N THR A 27 0.59 7.52 -5.41
CA THR A 27 1.04 8.52 -6.39
C THR A 27 -0.01 8.78 -7.48
N VAL A 28 -0.66 7.73 -7.97
CA VAL A 28 -1.79 7.84 -8.92
C VAL A 28 -2.97 8.58 -8.28
N MET A 29 -3.28 8.30 -7.02
CA MET A 29 -4.38 8.94 -6.28
C MET A 29 -4.15 10.44 -6.08
N ASP A 30 -2.91 10.85 -5.81
CA ASP A 30 -2.54 12.26 -5.63
C ASP A 30 -2.71 13.05 -6.92
N ARG A 31 -2.44 12.41 -8.06
CA ARG A 31 -2.54 13.03 -9.39
C ARG A 31 -3.94 12.97 -10.01
N THR A 32 -4.79 12.04 -9.57
CA THR A 32 -6.19 11.93 -10.05
C THR A 32 -7.07 12.99 -9.39
N LYS A 33 -7.81 13.75 -10.21
CA LYS A 33 -8.73 14.80 -9.74
C LYS A 33 -10.18 14.33 -9.64
N GLY A 34 -10.54 13.24 -10.34
CA GLY A 34 -11.88 12.65 -10.33
C GLY A 34 -12.16 11.89 -9.03
N THR A 35 -13.28 12.19 -8.38
CA THR A 35 -13.72 11.51 -7.14
C THR A 35 -14.02 10.02 -7.37
N THR A 36 -14.66 9.68 -8.49
CA THR A 36 -14.95 8.29 -8.89
C THR A 36 -13.68 7.50 -9.17
N GLU A 37 -12.75 8.08 -9.93
CA GLU A 37 -11.46 7.46 -10.25
C GLU A 37 -10.61 7.26 -8.99
N ARG A 38 -10.61 8.24 -8.08
CA ARG A 38 -9.97 8.11 -6.76
C ARG A 38 -10.55 6.97 -5.94
N GLY A 39 -11.87 6.74 -5.99
CA GLY A 39 -12.50 5.60 -5.32
C GLY A 39 -11.99 4.24 -5.84
N LEU A 40 -11.84 4.11 -7.16
CA LEU A 40 -11.27 2.91 -7.78
C LEU A 40 -9.80 2.69 -7.38
N VAL A 41 -9.00 3.75 -7.42
CA VAL A 41 -7.58 3.72 -7.04
C VAL A 41 -7.42 3.39 -5.54
N ALA A 42 -8.24 3.98 -4.68
CA ALA A 42 -8.24 3.71 -3.24
C ALA A 42 -8.58 2.24 -2.93
N THR A 43 -9.55 1.67 -3.66
CA THR A 43 -9.93 0.26 -3.53
C THR A 43 -8.78 -0.66 -3.92
N ARG A 44 -8.12 -0.41 -5.06
CA ARG A 44 -6.94 -1.17 -5.51
C ARG A 44 -5.79 -1.09 -4.51
N ARG A 45 -5.52 0.11 -4.00
CA ARG A 45 -4.52 0.32 -2.95
C ARG A 45 -4.82 -0.49 -1.70
N SER A 46 -6.07 -0.55 -1.26
CA SER A 46 -6.50 -1.34 -0.11
C SER A 46 -6.25 -2.84 -0.32
N ILE A 47 -6.57 -3.37 -1.50
CA ILE A 47 -6.30 -4.77 -1.87
C ILE A 47 -4.80 -5.06 -1.82
N CYS A 48 -3.97 -4.19 -2.38
CA CYS A 48 -2.51 -4.33 -2.33
C CYS A 48 -1.98 -4.35 -0.89
N LEU A 49 -2.48 -3.47 -0.01
CA LEU A 49 -2.07 -3.46 1.40
C LEU A 49 -2.48 -4.73 2.15
N SER A 50 -3.68 -5.25 1.88
CA SER A 50 -4.15 -6.51 2.46
C SER A 50 -3.25 -7.68 2.05
N ARG A 51 -2.94 -7.81 0.75
CA ARG A 51 -2.03 -8.85 0.23
C ARG A 51 -0.61 -8.72 0.78
N ALA A 52 -0.11 -7.48 0.88
CA ALA A 52 1.19 -7.21 1.49
C ALA A 52 1.27 -7.70 2.94
N ARG A 53 0.19 -7.52 3.72
CA ARG A 53 0.13 -7.93 5.12
C ARG A 53 0.21 -9.46 5.25
N ILE A 54 -0.52 -10.19 4.42
CA ILE A 54 -0.52 -11.67 4.39
C ILE A 54 0.90 -12.20 4.14
N VAL A 55 1.60 -11.68 3.13
CA VAL A 55 2.97 -12.09 2.79
C VAL A 55 3.94 -11.85 3.96
N THR A 56 3.74 -10.78 4.71
CA THR A 56 4.63 -10.43 5.83
C THR A 56 4.35 -11.23 7.09
N GLN A 57 3.11 -11.71 7.25
CA GLN A 57 2.70 -12.53 8.38
C GLN A 57 3.19 -13.97 8.25
N GLN A 58 3.46 -14.45 7.02
CA GLN A 58 4.06 -15.76 6.77
C GLN A 58 5.54 -15.85 7.21
N TYR A 59 6.24 -14.72 7.37
CA TYR A 59 7.61 -14.71 7.91
C TYR A 59 7.59 -14.50 9.43
N SER A 60 7.28 -15.57 10.18
CA SER A 60 7.31 -15.61 11.66
C SER A 60 8.74 -15.72 12.21
N GLY A 61 9.68 -14.94 11.67
CA GLY A 61 11.10 -14.94 12.07
C GLY A 61 11.53 -13.72 12.89
N VAL A 62 10.68 -12.70 13.01
CA VAL A 62 11.03 -11.44 13.69
C VAL A 62 10.21 -11.31 14.96
N ARG A 63 10.88 -11.44 16.12
CA ARG A 63 10.33 -11.06 17.43
C ARG A 63 10.11 -9.55 17.43
N VAL A 64 8.88 -9.10 17.24
CA VAL A 64 8.53 -7.70 17.50
C VAL A 64 8.48 -7.51 19.02
N MET A 65 9.51 -6.89 19.58
CA MET A 65 9.43 -6.27 20.90
C MET A 65 8.44 -5.12 20.78
N THR A 66 7.21 -5.31 21.25
CA THR A 66 6.26 -4.21 21.41
C THR A 66 6.83 -3.28 22.46
N ALA A 67 7.50 -2.20 22.05
CA ALA A 67 7.81 -1.10 22.94
C ALA A 67 6.48 -0.43 23.29
N ALA A 68 5.91 -0.82 24.44
CA ALA A 68 4.82 -0.09 25.06
C ALA A 68 5.33 1.33 25.30
N GLY A 69 4.81 2.29 24.52
CA GLY A 69 5.06 3.70 24.73
C GLY A 69 4.60 4.08 26.13
N GLY A 70 5.55 4.34 27.02
CA GLY A 70 5.27 4.92 28.32
C GLY A 70 4.64 6.29 28.12
N ILE A 71 3.44 6.47 28.66
CA ILE A 71 2.83 7.79 28.80
C ILE A 71 3.62 8.50 29.91
N LEU A 72 4.36 9.53 29.54
CA LEU A 72 4.89 10.52 30.47
C LEU A 72 3.72 11.46 30.80
N ASN A 73 3.27 11.48 32.05
CA ASN A 73 2.46 12.57 32.57
C ASN A 73 3.36 13.38 33.51
N ASP A 74 3.42 14.69 33.27
CA ASP A 74 4.10 15.70 34.09
C ASP A 74 3.51 15.81 35.51
#